data_AF-A0A127PCW4-F1
#
_entry.id   AF-A0A127PCW4-F1
#
_cell.length_a   1.000
_cell.length_b   1.000
_cell.length_c   1.000
_cell.angle_alpha   90.00
_cell.angle_beta   90.00
_cell.angle_gamma   90.00
#
_symmetry.space_group_name_H-M   'P 1'
#
loop_
_entity.id
_entity.type
_entity.pdbx_description
1 polymer ?
#
loop_
_entity_poly.entity_id
_entity_poly.type
_entity_poly.pdbx_seq_one_letter_code
_entity_poly.pdbx_strand_id
1 'polypeptide(L)'
;MKAGQNDFTWYFTAGHMTQDWRYYITRQGWNPNQKLSRASFDLQPFCVIKGGFAPVSNTHVKHSCTIPAGRSGYHVILSTWNIADTGNAFYQVIDAELPAAAAVNPQKVMINPFQ
;
A
#
# COMPACT_ATOMS: atom_id res chain seq x y z
N MET A 1 -1.08 -10.79 -3.03
CA MET A 1 -0.81 -9.43 -3.56
C MET A 1 0.54 -9.47 -4.28
N LYS A 2 1.00 -8.41 -4.96
CA LYS A 2 2.36 -8.41 -5.57
C LYS A 2 3.03 -7.04 -5.43
N ALA A 3 4.37 -7.01 -5.47
CA ALA A 3 5.05 -5.74 -5.72
C ALA A 3 4.62 -5.17 -7.09
N GLY A 4 4.64 -3.84 -7.23
CA GLY A 4 4.08 -3.15 -8.40
C GLY A 4 2.64 -2.69 -8.19
N GLN A 5 1.93 -2.43 -9.30
CA GLN A 5 0.59 -1.84 -9.26
C GLN A 5 -0.46 -2.79 -8.66
N ASN A 6 -1.21 -2.28 -7.68
CA ASN A 6 -2.37 -2.93 -7.07
C ASN A 6 -3.48 -1.89 -6.86
N ASP A 7 -4.72 -2.35 -6.88
CA ASP A 7 -5.88 -1.53 -6.58
C ASP A 7 -6.34 -1.76 -5.13
N PHE A 8 -6.55 -0.67 -4.40
CA PHE A 8 -7.08 -0.65 -3.03
C PHE A 8 -8.44 0.03 -3.03
N THR A 9 -9.44 -0.63 -2.46
CA THR A 9 -10.82 -0.12 -2.45
C THR A 9 -11.24 0.24 -1.03
N TRP A 10 -11.66 1.49 -0.82
CA TRP A 10 -12.33 1.92 0.40
C TRP A 10 -13.84 1.86 0.20
N TYR A 11 -14.56 1.42 1.23
CA TYR A 11 -16.00 1.56 1.35
C TYR A 11 -16.31 2.60 2.44
N PHE A 12 -17.20 3.54 2.15
CA PHE A 12 -17.55 4.63 3.06
C PHE A 12 -18.93 4.44 3.64
N THR A 13 -19.03 4.21 4.95
CA THR A 13 -20.33 4.19 5.66
C THR A 13 -20.85 5.60 5.95
N ALA A 14 -19.96 6.60 6.00
CA ALA A 14 -20.26 8.01 6.15
C ALA A 14 -19.28 8.86 5.34
N GLY A 15 -19.74 10.01 4.84
CA GLY A 15 -18.88 11.00 4.20
C GLY A 15 -18.20 11.92 5.22
N HIS A 16 -16.89 12.09 5.07
CA HIS A 16 -16.10 13.08 5.82
C HIS A 16 -15.21 13.86 4.88
N MET A 17 -15.05 15.17 5.12
CA MET A 17 -14.18 16.02 4.31
C MET A 17 -12.76 15.44 4.35
N THR A 18 -12.25 14.99 3.21
CA THR A 18 -11.02 14.21 3.19
C THR A 18 -9.81 15.10 2.92
N GLN A 19 -8.76 14.96 3.72
CA GLN A 19 -7.47 15.58 3.44
C GLN A 19 -6.67 14.75 2.43
N ASP A 20 -6.40 13.49 2.79
CA ASP A 20 -5.73 12.53 1.92
C ASP A 20 -5.93 11.09 2.42
N TRP A 21 -5.68 10.15 1.52
CA TRP A 21 -5.41 8.76 1.87
C TRP A 21 -3.93 8.49 1.73
N ARG A 22 -3.35 7.72 2.67
CA ARG A 22 -1.94 7.33 2.63
C ARG A 22 -1.79 5.85 2.88
N TYR A 23 -0.85 5.25 2.17
CA TYR A 23 -0.54 3.83 2.27
C TYR A 23 0.91 3.65 2.67
N TYR A 24 1.13 2.93 3.77
CA TYR A 24 2.43 2.56 4.31
C TYR A 24 2.58 1.05 4.27
N ILE A 25 3.80 0.55 4.22
CA ILE A 25 4.08 -0.88 4.27
C ILE A 25 5.19 -1.15 5.29
N THR A 26 5.06 -2.27 6.00
CA THR A 26 6.09 -2.77 6.92
C THR A 26 7.45 -2.88 6.24
N ARG A 27 8.55 -2.69 6.99
CA ARG A 27 9.94 -2.80 6.52
C ARG A 27 10.27 -4.23 6.06
N GLN A 28 11.22 -4.40 5.13
CA GLN A 28 11.70 -5.73 4.76
C GLN A 28 12.40 -6.33 5.99
N GLY A 29 12.08 -7.58 6.32
CA GLY A 29 12.60 -8.22 7.54
C GLY A 29 11.97 -7.71 8.85
N TRP A 30 10.82 -7.04 8.81
CA TRP A 30 10.05 -6.76 10.03
C TRP A 30 9.66 -8.06 10.75
N ASN A 31 9.52 -8.02 12.07
CA ASN A 31 9.14 -9.20 12.86
C ASN A 31 7.60 -9.30 12.96
N PRO A 32 6.96 -10.29 12.31
CA PRO A 32 5.51 -10.45 12.34
C PRO A 32 4.97 -10.96 13.68
N ASN A 33 5.84 -11.46 14.56
CA ASN A 33 5.47 -11.93 15.90
C ASN A 33 5.52 -10.82 16.96
N GLN A 34 5.78 -9.58 16.54
CA GLN A 34 5.73 -8.40 17.43
C GLN A 34 4.51 -7.54 17.14
N LYS A 35 4.02 -6.84 18.17
CA LYS A 35 2.97 -5.84 18.01
C LYS A 35 3.41 -4.77 17.01
N LEU A 36 2.50 -4.36 16.13
CA LEU A 36 2.75 -3.29 15.18
C LEU A 36 3.07 -1.98 15.91
N SER A 37 4.12 -1.30 15.44
CA SER A 37 4.52 0.01 15.90
C SER A 37 4.93 0.86 14.70
N ARG A 38 5.11 2.17 14.89
CA ARG A 38 5.65 3.05 13.83
C ARG A 38 7.01 2.55 13.29
N ALA A 39 7.83 1.93 14.15
CA ALA A 39 9.11 1.37 13.75
C ALA A 39 8.99 0.13 12.85
N SER A 40 7.82 -0.54 12.83
CA SER A 40 7.55 -1.65 11.93
C SER A 40 7.42 -1.19 10.46
N PHE A 41 7.11 0.09 10.21
CA PHE A 41 6.77 0.62 8.88
C PHE A 41 7.87 1.49 8.26
N ASP A 42 7.89 1.50 6.94
CA ASP A 42 8.43 2.65 6.21
C ASP A 42 7.50 3.84 6.43
N LEU A 43 8.03 4.93 6.98
CA LEU A 43 7.24 6.11 7.33
C LEU A 43 7.01 7.03 6.13
N GLN A 44 7.71 6.80 5.01
CA GLN A 44 7.34 7.40 3.75
C GLN A 44 6.20 6.59 3.12
N PRO A 45 5.01 7.16 2.93
CA PRO A 45 3.93 6.44 2.28
C PRO A 45 4.32 6.13 0.84
N PHE A 46 4.11 4.88 0.41
CA PHE A 46 4.36 4.48 -0.97
C PHE A 46 3.29 4.98 -1.95
N CYS A 47 2.14 5.44 -1.41
CA CYS A 47 1.05 6.00 -2.18
C CYS A 47 0.32 7.06 -1.35
N VAL A 48 0.04 8.21 -1.96
CA VAL A 48 -0.75 9.29 -1.37
C VAL A 48 -1.80 9.72 -2.39
N ILE A 49 -3.08 9.66 -2.01
CA ILE A 49 -4.19 10.14 -2.82
C ILE A 49 -4.73 11.39 -2.16
N LYS A 50 -4.71 12.52 -2.87
CA LYS A 50 -5.22 13.78 -2.32
C LYS A 50 -6.74 13.76 -2.26
N GLY A 51 -7.27 14.27 -1.15
CA GLY A 51 -8.69 14.53 -0.97
C GLY A 51 -9.09 15.91 -1.50
N GLY A 52 -9.93 16.61 -0.75
CA GLY A 52 -10.55 17.88 -1.14
C GLY A 52 -12.08 17.80 -1.29
N PHE A 53 -12.66 16.64 -0.97
CA PHE A 53 -14.11 16.42 -0.98
C PHE A 53 -14.50 15.43 0.12
N ALA A 54 -15.79 15.39 0.44
CA ALA A 54 -16.37 14.32 1.25
C ALA A 54 -16.91 13.21 0.33
N PRO A 55 -16.44 11.95 0.47
CA PRO A 55 -17.02 10.84 -0.27
C PRO A 55 -18.50 10.66 0.05
N VAL A 56 -19.28 10.18 -0.91
CA VAL A 56 -20.70 9.89 -0.68
C VAL A 56 -20.83 8.62 0.16
N SER A 57 -21.70 8.64 1.16
CA SER A 57 -22.00 7.47 1.98
C SER A 57 -22.51 6.30 1.12
N ASN A 58 -22.18 5.08 1.53
CA ASN A 58 -22.47 3.82 0.84
C ASN A 58 -21.84 3.70 -0.56
N THR A 59 -20.73 4.39 -0.82
CA THR A 59 -19.98 4.27 -2.07
C THR A 59 -18.58 3.68 -1.85
N HIS A 60 -17.95 3.33 -2.97
CA HIS A 60 -16.59 2.82 -3.00
C HIS A 60 -15.69 3.77 -3.80
N VAL A 61 -14.43 3.92 -3.38
CA VAL A 61 -13.39 4.52 -4.22
C VAL A 61 -12.24 3.56 -4.38
N LYS A 62 -11.70 3.50 -5.60
CA LYS A 62 -10.55 2.68 -5.96
C LYS A 62 -9.31 3.55 -6.10
N HIS A 63 -8.25 3.18 -5.43
CA HIS A 63 -6.94 3.80 -5.52
C HIS A 63 -5.95 2.82 -6.16
N SER A 64 -5.33 3.22 -7.27
CA SER A 64 -4.27 2.42 -7.89
C SER A 64 -2.93 2.87 -7.34
N CYS A 65 -2.25 1.98 -6.62
CA CYS A 65 -1.02 2.27 -5.91
C CYS A 65 0.06 1.25 -6.27
N THR A 66 1.30 1.73 -6.42
CA THR A 66 2.46 0.88 -6.72
C THR A 66 3.16 0.49 -5.44
N ILE A 67 3.02 -0.77 -5.03
CA ILE A 67 3.79 -1.33 -3.91
C ILE A 67 5.27 -1.36 -4.31
N PRO A 68 6.19 -0.84 -3.46
CA PRO A 68 7.62 -0.79 -3.79
C PRO A 68 8.20 -2.17 -4.12
N ALA A 69 9.17 -2.21 -5.01
CA ALA A 69 10.02 -3.38 -5.19
C ALA A 69 10.84 -3.66 -3.91
N GLY A 70 11.40 -4.88 -3.82
CA GLY A 70 12.20 -5.28 -2.65
C GLY A 70 11.38 -5.65 -1.41
N ARG A 71 10.06 -5.87 -1.57
CA ARG A 71 9.15 -6.41 -0.56
C ARG A 71 8.79 -7.85 -0.90
N SER A 72 8.97 -8.76 0.03
CA SER A 72 8.63 -10.17 -0.15
C SER A 72 8.33 -10.88 1.18
N GLY A 73 7.48 -11.90 1.10
CA GLY A 73 6.90 -12.60 2.24
C GLY A 73 5.70 -11.85 2.82
N TYR A 74 5.40 -12.15 4.08
CA TYR A 74 4.31 -11.53 4.81
C TYR A 74 4.63 -10.09 5.20
N HIS A 75 3.71 -9.18 4.88
CA HIS A 75 3.76 -7.77 5.20
C HIS A 75 2.40 -7.28 5.68
N VAL A 76 2.41 -6.24 6.50
CA VAL A 76 1.21 -5.41 6.75
C VAL A 76 1.31 -4.12 5.96
N ILE A 77 0.21 -3.78 5.29
CA ILE A 77 -0.04 -2.46 4.70
C ILE A 77 -0.96 -1.69 5.65
N LEU A 78 -0.55 -0.49 6.05
CA LEU A 78 -1.38 0.44 6.79
C LEU A 78 -1.96 1.47 5.82
N SER A 79 -3.27 1.50 5.71
CA SER A 79 -4.03 2.47 4.94
C SER A 79 -4.68 3.47 5.91
N THR A 80 -4.41 4.76 5.71
CA THR A 80 -4.97 5.84 6.54
C THR A 80 -5.87 6.73 5.71
N TRP A 81 -7.06 7.02 6.20
CA TRP A 81 -7.94 8.06 5.66
C TRP A 81 -7.93 9.25 6.63
N ASN A 82 -7.21 10.32 6.26
CA ASN A 82 -7.06 11.52 7.08
C ASN A 82 -8.19 12.50 6.79
N ILE A 83 -8.87 12.94 7.86
CA ILE A 83 -10.03 13.82 7.77
C ILE A 83 -9.57 15.28 7.87
N ALA A 84 -10.01 16.15 6.96
CA ALA A 84 -9.48 17.50 6.80
C ALA A 84 -9.94 18.49 7.88
N ASP A 85 -11.15 18.32 8.38
CA ASP A 85 -11.80 19.20 9.36
C ASP A 85 -11.69 18.68 10.80
N THR A 86 -10.93 17.60 11.01
CA THR A 86 -10.64 17.05 12.36
C THR A 86 -9.17 16.69 12.49
N GLY A 87 -8.69 16.49 13.72
CA GLY A 87 -7.36 15.91 13.97
C GLY A 87 -7.33 14.37 13.85
N ASN A 88 -8.41 13.74 13.38
CA ASN A 88 -8.59 12.29 13.39
C ASN A 88 -8.31 11.65 12.02
N ALA A 89 -8.11 10.33 12.05
CA ALA A 89 -8.01 9.51 10.85
C ALA A 89 -8.63 8.13 11.09
N PHE A 90 -9.10 7.50 10.02
CA PHE A 90 -9.44 6.08 10.03
C PHE A 90 -8.21 5.26 9.63
N TYR A 91 -7.94 4.19 10.36
CA TYR A 91 -6.79 3.31 10.15
C TYR A 91 -7.29 1.91 9.78
N GLN A 92 -6.82 1.40 8.64
CA GLN A 92 -7.13 0.06 8.14
C GLN A 92 -5.83 -0.70 7.89
N VAL A 93 -5.71 -1.88 8.47
CA VAL A 93 -4.57 -2.79 8.25
C VAL A 93 -4.96 -3.85 7.22
N ILE A 94 -4.02 -4.18 6.35
CA ILE A 94 -4.18 -5.20 5.31
C ILE A 94 -3.01 -6.17 5.41
N ASP A 95 -3.33 -7.43 5.65
CA ASP A 95 -2.38 -8.54 5.58
C ASP A 95 -2.06 -8.84 4.11
N ALA A 96 -0.79 -8.76 3.74
CA ALA A 96 -0.32 -8.90 2.37
C ALA A 96 0.81 -9.91 2.28
N GLU A 97 0.54 -11.05 1.66
CA GLU A 97 1.58 -11.97 1.20
C GLU A 97 2.08 -11.52 -0.18
N LEU A 98 3.39 -11.23 -0.26
CA LEU A 98 4.07 -10.79 -1.48
C LEU A 98 5.05 -11.86 -1.97
N PRO A 99 4.95 -12.32 -3.23
CA PRO A 99 5.89 -13.28 -3.78
C PRO A 99 7.31 -12.70 -3.82
N ALA A 100 8.31 -13.57 -3.66
CA ALA A 100 9.70 -13.18 -3.91
C ALA A 100 9.86 -12.64 -5.34
N ALA A 101 10.76 -11.68 -5.52
CA ALA A 101 11.12 -11.22 -6.85
C ALA A 101 11.59 -12.43 -7.67
N ALA A 102 11.08 -12.58 -8.90
CA ALA A 102 11.58 -13.59 -9.81
C ALA A 102 13.09 -13.37 -9.99
N ALA A 103 13.89 -14.41 -9.77
CA ALA A 103 15.31 -14.35 -10.09
C ALA A 103 15.41 -14.08 -11.60
N VAL A 104 15.85 -12.87 -11.97
CA VAL A 104 16.26 -12.62 -13.35
C VAL A 104 17.50 -13.47 -13.56
N ASN A 105 17.39 -14.56 -14.33
CA ASN A 105 18.58 -15.30 -14.75
C ASN A 105 19.32 -14.41 -15.76
N PRO A 106 20.49 -13.83 -15.42
CA PRO A 106 21.20 -12.92 -16.31
C PRO A 106 21.65 -13.60 -17.61
N GLN A 107 21.65 -14.93 -17.67
CA GLN A 107 22.00 -15.69 -18.88
C GLN A 107 20.88 -15.78 -19.93
N LYS A 108 19.62 -15.46 -19.59
CA LYS A 108 18.50 -15.53 -20.54
C LYS A 108 18.40 -14.29 -21.44
N VAL A 109 19.13 -13.22 -21.15
CA VAL A 109 19.14 -11.97 -21.94
C VAL A 109 20.18 -12.00 -23.07
N MET A 110 21.06 -13.01 -23.14
CA MET A 110 22.10 -13.15 -24.18
C MET A 110 21.82 -14.27 -25.19
N ILE A 111 20.64 -14.26 -25.84
CA ILE A 111 20.30 -15.15 -26.96
C ILE A 111 19.45 -14.29 -27.91
N ASN A 112 19.78 -13.91 -29.15
CA ASN A 112 20.88 -14.15 -30.09
C ASN A 112 20.75 -13.05 -31.18
N PRO A 113 21.77 -12.22 -31.52
CA PRO A 113 21.58 -11.12 -32.48
C PRO A 113 21.57 -11.54 -33.98
N PHE A 114 21.45 -12.83 -34.28
CA PHE A 114 21.34 -13.34 -35.66
C PHE A 114 20.33 -14.49 -35.75
N GLN A 115 19.04 -14.14 -35.81
CA GLN A 115 17.99 -14.85 -36.55
C GLN A 115 17.04 -13.81 -37.15
#